data_AF-A0AAD7JQJ3-F1
#
_entry.id   AF-A0AAD7JQJ3-F1
#
_cell.length_a   1.000
_cell.length_b   1.000
_cell.length_c   1.000
_cell.angle_alpha   90.00
_cell.angle_beta   90.00
_cell.angle_gamma   90.00
#
_symmetry.space_group_name_H-M   'P 1'
#
loop_
_entity.id
_entity.type
_entity.pdbx_description
1 polymer ?
#
loop_
_entity_poly.entity_id
_entity_poly.type
_entity_poly.pdbx_seq_one_letter_code
_entity_poly.pdbx_strand_id
1 'polypeptide(L)'
;MSERLSGKTVAQHNSRESCWIIVHGKVYDVTEFLDEHPGGSKIILKYAGKDATQEYDPIHPPDAITTNLPLEKHLGPVDLETVEKVVVEITDEEKARQERVSNRPPLDEILNLHDFESIAKQVLTDKAWAYYSSAADDEITNRENHAAYHRIWFRPRILRDVTKVDWSTKILGHKSSMPVYVSATALGKLGHPDGEMNLTRAAAKHGVIQMIPTLASCSFDEIVDAAQPGQVQFFQLYVNKDRAVTKKLVQHAESRGVKGLFITVDAPQLGRREKDMRMKFEAEDPSVVAKSGSEGVDRSQGAARAISSFIDTALKWDDLPWFKSITKMPLILKGVQCWEDALEAYDVGVAGVVLSNHGGRQLDFARSGIEILVEVVAKLKEKRGLSFPNEKFQLFVDGGVRRATDVLKAIALGATAVGVGRPFLYSFCAYGQEGVEKAFQILHDEFEMNLRLLGARTLKDVVPEMVDASNVSSHIVAVPGDSLYNNNYESMVYAKLKEVKSKL
;
A
#
# COMPACT_ATOMS: atom_id res chain seq x y z
N MET A 1 -5.22 -37.62 -25.57
CA MET A 1 -4.92 -37.36 -24.15
C MET A 1 -3.55 -36.72 -24.13
N SER A 2 -3.40 -35.52 -23.58
CA SER A 2 -2.06 -34.93 -23.41
C SER A 2 -1.26 -35.85 -22.48
N GLU A 3 -0.10 -36.30 -22.91
CA GLU A 3 0.82 -37.09 -22.08
C GLU A 3 1.18 -36.25 -20.84
N ARG A 4 0.94 -36.79 -19.64
CA ARG A 4 1.26 -36.09 -18.38
C ARG A 4 2.72 -36.32 -18.05
N LEU A 5 3.43 -35.26 -17.67
CA LEU A 5 4.80 -35.37 -17.20
C LEU A 5 4.84 -36.07 -15.84
N SER A 6 5.88 -36.86 -15.58
CA SER A 6 6.09 -37.45 -14.25
C SER A 6 6.85 -36.48 -13.35
N GLY A 7 6.55 -36.47 -12.05
CA GLY A 7 7.29 -35.69 -11.06
C GLY A 7 8.79 -36.04 -11.03
N LYS A 8 9.16 -37.30 -11.32
CA LYS A 8 10.55 -37.71 -11.49
C LYS A 8 11.23 -37.02 -12.67
N THR A 9 10.52 -36.85 -13.79
CA THR A 9 11.02 -36.10 -14.96
C THR A 9 11.23 -34.65 -14.58
N VAL A 10 10.26 -34.01 -13.93
CA VAL A 10 10.38 -32.61 -13.50
C VAL A 10 11.55 -32.43 -12.53
N ALA A 11 11.74 -33.35 -11.58
CA ALA A 11 12.80 -33.30 -10.58
C ALA A 11 14.23 -33.35 -11.17
N GLN A 12 14.40 -33.77 -12.43
CA GLN A 12 15.70 -33.73 -13.12
C GLN A 12 16.10 -32.31 -13.52
N HIS A 13 15.13 -31.40 -13.66
CA HIS A 13 15.35 -30.00 -14.05
C HIS A 13 15.43 -29.10 -12.81
N ASN A 14 16.46 -29.34 -11.99
CA ASN A 14 16.64 -28.72 -10.67
C ASN A 14 17.88 -27.80 -10.55
N SER A 15 18.45 -27.35 -11.67
CA SER A 15 19.65 -26.50 -11.71
C SER A 15 19.43 -25.19 -12.47
N ARG A 16 20.40 -24.29 -12.45
CA ARG A 16 20.31 -23.00 -13.17
C ARG A 16 20.33 -23.16 -14.68
N GLU A 17 21.02 -24.19 -15.16
CA GLU A 17 21.15 -24.52 -16.58
C GLU A 17 19.90 -25.27 -17.10
N SER A 18 19.05 -25.75 -16.20
CA SER A 18 17.85 -26.51 -16.52
C SER A 18 16.90 -26.49 -15.31
N CYS A 19 15.95 -25.54 -15.31
CA CYS A 19 15.06 -25.25 -14.20
C CYS A 19 13.58 -25.34 -14.61
N TRP A 20 12.90 -26.41 -14.19
CA TRP A 20 11.45 -26.52 -14.32
C TRP A 20 10.77 -26.37 -12.96
N ILE A 21 9.58 -25.79 -12.94
CA ILE A 21 8.77 -25.68 -11.73
C ILE A 21 7.34 -26.16 -11.99
N ILE A 22 6.67 -26.64 -10.95
CA ILE A 22 5.24 -26.96 -11.00
C ILE A 22 4.47 -25.83 -10.34
N VAL A 23 3.47 -25.30 -11.04
CA VAL A 23 2.51 -24.31 -10.52
C VAL A 23 1.11 -24.75 -10.94
N HIS A 24 0.21 -24.91 -9.96
CA HIS A 24 -1.17 -25.36 -10.18
C HIS A 24 -1.27 -26.66 -11.02
N GLY A 25 -0.38 -27.63 -10.76
CA GLY A 25 -0.37 -28.93 -11.44
C GLY A 25 0.08 -28.90 -12.91
N LYS A 26 0.71 -27.81 -13.35
CA LYS A 26 1.33 -27.68 -14.69
C LYS A 26 2.82 -27.40 -14.55
N VAL A 27 3.61 -27.91 -15.49
CA VAL A 27 5.07 -27.75 -15.56
C VAL A 27 5.42 -26.60 -16.49
N TYR A 28 6.33 -25.75 -16.03
CA TYR A 28 6.83 -24.61 -16.78
C TYR A 28 8.36 -24.65 -16.83
N ASP A 29 8.91 -24.43 -18.01
CA ASP A 29 10.34 -24.21 -18.19
C ASP A 29 10.68 -22.73 -17.93
N VAL A 30 11.29 -22.46 -16.79
CA VAL A 30 11.63 -21.10 -16.36
C VAL A 30 13.13 -20.84 -16.47
N THR A 31 13.89 -21.70 -17.15
CA THR A 31 15.35 -21.65 -17.23
C THR A 31 15.86 -20.30 -17.74
N GLU A 32 15.36 -19.85 -18.89
CA GLU A 32 15.74 -18.55 -19.48
C GLU A 32 15.14 -17.37 -18.72
N PHE A 33 14.01 -17.59 -18.04
CA PHE A 33 13.32 -16.57 -17.25
C PHE A 33 13.96 -16.31 -15.89
N LEU A 34 14.89 -17.16 -15.43
CA LEU A 34 15.51 -17.05 -14.10
C LEU A 34 16.09 -15.66 -13.81
N ASP A 35 16.78 -15.08 -14.80
CA ASP A 35 17.46 -13.79 -14.64
C ASP A 35 16.56 -12.59 -14.95
N GLU A 36 15.46 -12.83 -15.65
CA GLU A 36 14.40 -11.85 -15.91
C GLU A 36 13.40 -11.78 -14.76
N HIS A 37 13.30 -12.85 -13.96
CA HIS A 37 12.36 -12.94 -12.86
C HIS A 37 12.60 -11.79 -11.87
N PRO A 38 11.60 -10.92 -11.65
CA PRO A 38 11.81 -9.75 -10.84
C PRO A 38 12.20 -10.08 -9.38
N GLY A 39 11.70 -11.20 -8.82
CA GLY A 39 12.05 -11.65 -7.46
C GLY A 39 13.50 -12.15 -7.31
N GLY A 40 14.25 -12.21 -8.42
CA GLY A 40 15.57 -12.81 -8.53
C GLY A 40 15.50 -14.32 -8.81
N SER A 41 16.60 -14.86 -9.35
CA SER A 41 16.70 -16.27 -9.74
C SER A 41 16.71 -17.25 -8.55
N LYS A 42 17.26 -16.83 -7.41
CA LYS A 42 17.42 -17.70 -6.21
C LYS A 42 16.12 -18.27 -5.67
N ILE A 43 15.04 -17.47 -5.67
CA ILE A 43 13.75 -17.93 -5.13
C ILE A 43 13.13 -19.01 -6.02
N ILE A 44 13.30 -18.89 -7.34
CA ILE A 44 12.85 -19.93 -8.28
C ILE A 44 13.72 -21.18 -8.11
N LEU A 45 15.04 -21.02 -8.03
CA LEU A 45 15.98 -22.14 -7.88
C LEU A 45 15.73 -22.98 -6.62
N LYS A 46 15.21 -22.40 -5.53
CA LYS A 46 14.79 -23.14 -4.33
C LYS A 46 13.73 -24.21 -4.62
N TYR A 47 12.89 -23.97 -5.63
CA TYR A 47 11.81 -24.86 -6.08
C TYR A 47 12.10 -25.49 -7.45
N ALA A 48 13.34 -25.40 -7.96
CA ALA A 48 13.70 -26.06 -9.20
C ALA A 48 13.48 -27.58 -9.08
N GLY A 49 12.74 -28.14 -10.03
CA GLY A 49 12.29 -29.53 -10.04
C GLY A 49 11.16 -29.87 -9.06
N LYS A 50 10.53 -28.88 -8.41
CA LYS A 50 9.53 -29.07 -7.34
C LYS A 50 8.22 -28.32 -7.62
N ASP A 51 7.22 -28.58 -6.76
CA ASP A 51 5.99 -27.79 -6.70
C ASP A 51 6.21 -26.49 -5.92
N ALA A 52 6.01 -25.38 -6.62
CA ALA A 52 6.18 -24.02 -6.11
C ALA A 52 4.84 -23.34 -5.79
N THR A 53 3.70 -24.01 -6.00
CA THR A 53 2.37 -23.39 -5.95
C THR A 53 2.14 -22.61 -4.64
N GLN A 54 2.47 -23.20 -3.49
CA GLN A 54 2.26 -22.57 -2.18
C GLN A 54 3.05 -21.26 -1.98
N GLU A 55 4.18 -21.09 -2.66
CA GLU A 55 5.03 -19.90 -2.54
C GLU A 55 4.81 -18.93 -3.70
N TYR A 56 4.27 -19.43 -4.80
CA TYR A 56 3.86 -18.65 -5.96
C TYR A 56 2.58 -17.85 -5.66
N ASP A 57 1.54 -18.50 -5.14
CA ASP A 57 0.19 -17.93 -4.96
C ASP A 57 0.12 -16.65 -4.13
N PRO A 58 0.88 -16.49 -3.02
CA PRO A 58 0.80 -15.28 -2.20
C PRO A 58 1.41 -14.05 -2.86
N ILE A 59 2.22 -14.23 -3.92
CA ILE A 59 3.05 -13.19 -4.51
C ILE A 59 2.61 -12.84 -5.94
N HIS A 60 2.04 -13.78 -6.67
CA HIS A 60 1.74 -13.63 -8.09
C HIS A 60 0.24 -13.71 -8.39
N PRO A 61 -0.25 -12.89 -9.35
CA PRO A 61 -1.53 -13.16 -10.01
C PRO A 61 -1.57 -14.59 -10.58
N PRO A 62 -2.75 -15.26 -10.53
CA PRO A 62 -2.90 -16.62 -11.06
C PRO A 62 -2.51 -16.75 -12.54
N ASP A 63 -2.69 -15.69 -13.31
CA ASP A 63 -2.39 -15.60 -14.74
C ASP A 63 -0.97 -15.11 -15.05
N ALA A 64 -0.16 -14.76 -14.05
CA ALA A 64 1.14 -14.12 -14.29
C ALA A 64 2.10 -15.05 -15.04
N ILE A 65 2.19 -16.33 -14.67
CA ILE A 65 3.07 -17.30 -15.33
C ILE A 65 2.62 -17.59 -16.77
N THR A 66 1.30 -17.60 -17.02
CA THR A 66 0.77 -17.86 -18.36
C THR A 66 0.83 -16.64 -19.28
N THR A 67 0.91 -15.44 -18.72
CA THR A 67 0.93 -14.19 -19.47
C THR A 67 2.35 -13.72 -19.76
N ASN A 68 3.28 -13.95 -18.83
CA ASN A 68 4.66 -13.48 -18.95
C ASN A 68 5.63 -14.53 -19.51
N LEU A 69 5.24 -15.81 -19.55
CA LEU A 69 6.06 -16.87 -20.12
C LEU A 69 5.57 -17.24 -21.53
N PRO A 70 6.46 -17.41 -22.52
CA PRO A 70 6.06 -17.85 -23.85
C PRO A 70 5.37 -19.23 -23.85
N LEU A 71 4.46 -19.46 -24.80
CA LEU A 71 3.64 -20.67 -24.85
C LEU A 71 4.50 -21.94 -24.98
N GLU A 72 5.63 -21.87 -25.67
CA GLU A 72 6.61 -22.94 -25.83
C GLU A 72 7.24 -23.40 -24.51
N LYS A 73 7.19 -22.58 -23.46
CA LYS A 73 7.69 -22.92 -22.13
C LYS A 73 6.61 -23.58 -21.24
N HIS A 74 5.38 -23.71 -21.74
CA HIS A 74 4.29 -24.40 -21.05
C HIS A 74 4.31 -25.89 -21.40
N LEU A 75 5.06 -26.68 -20.64
CA LEU A 75 5.36 -28.07 -20.96
C LEU A 75 4.17 -29.02 -20.75
N GLY A 76 3.18 -28.60 -19.97
CA GLY A 76 1.89 -29.30 -19.83
C GLY A 76 1.61 -29.81 -18.41
N PRO A 77 0.57 -30.64 -18.23
CA PRO A 77 0.16 -31.14 -16.91
C PRO A 77 1.16 -32.16 -16.34
N VAL A 78 1.35 -32.15 -15.02
CA VAL A 78 2.11 -33.16 -14.28
C VAL A 78 1.19 -34.14 -13.57
N ASP A 79 1.61 -35.39 -13.42
CA ASP A 79 0.99 -36.33 -12.50
C ASP A 79 1.40 -36.02 -11.04
N LEU A 80 0.54 -35.32 -10.32
CA LEU A 80 0.76 -34.88 -8.93
C LEU A 80 1.01 -36.03 -7.94
N GLU A 81 0.57 -37.27 -8.24
CA GLU A 81 0.85 -38.43 -7.37
C GLU A 81 2.33 -38.82 -7.40
N THR A 82 3.02 -38.48 -8.49
CA THR A 82 4.44 -38.79 -8.70
C THR A 82 5.37 -37.64 -8.27
N VAL A 83 4.80 -36.51 -7.84
CA VAL A 83 5.55 -35.35 -7.33
C VAL A 83 5.87 -35.60 -5.86
N GLU A 84 7.14 -35.42 -5.50
CA GLU A 84 7.59 -35.53 -4.12
C GLU A 84 6.91 -34.43 -3.28
N LYS A 85 5.99 -34.82 -2.40
CA LYS A 85 5.24 -33.89 -1.56
C LYS A 85 6.20 -33.30 -0.53
N VAL A 86 6.42 -31.99 -0.60
CA VAL A 86 7.10 -31.26 0.47
C VAL A 86 6.21 -31.35 1.71
N VAL A 87 6.62 -32.15 2.70
CA VAL A 87 5.94 -32.20 4.00
C VAL A 87 6.22 -30.88 4.71
N VAL A 88 5.22 -30.01 4.79
CA VAL A 88 5.31 -28.77 5.54
C VAL A 88 5.09 -29.11 7.01
N GLU A 89 6.17 -29.25 7.78
CA GLU A 89 6.06 -29.29 9.23
C GLU A 89 5.56 -27.94 9.74
N ILE A 90 4.42 -27.92 10.43
CA ILE A 90 3.89 -26.72 11.07
C ILE A 90 4.79 -26.42 12.27
N THR A 91 5.58 -25.35 12.18
CA THR A 91 6.45 -24.88 13.25
C THR A 91 5.63 -24.46 14.48
N ASP A 92 6.24 -24.50 15.67
CA ASP A 92 5.56 -24.06 16.90
C ASP A 92 5.20 -22.56 16.85
N GLU A 93 6.00 -21.78 16.11
CA GLU A 93 5.71 -20.38 15.81
C GLU A 93 4.42 -20.20 15.00
N GLU A 94 4.23 -21.03 13.96
CA GLU A 94 3.01 -21.01 13.15
C GLU A 94 1.79 -21.48 13.96
N LYS A 95 1.93 -22.47 14.84
CA LYS A 95 0.86 -22.86 15.77
C LYS A 95 0.48 -21.71 16.71
N ALA A 96 1.46 -21.03 17.29
CA ALA A 96 1.22 -19.87 18.15
C ALA A 96 0.56 -18.73 17.38
N ARG A 97 0.90 -18.53 16.10
CA ARG A 97 0.23 -17.54 15.24
C ARG A 97 -1.22 -17.92 14.98
N GLN A 98 -1.51 -19.18 14.67
CA GLN A 98 -2.88 -19.67 14.48
C GLN A 98 -3.73 -19.52 15.74
N GLU A 99 -3.15 -19.73 16.92
CA GLU A 99 -3.80 -19.45 18.20
C GLU A 99 -4.10 -17.95 18.38
N ARG A 100 -3.18 -17.05 18.00
CA ARG A 100 -3.46 -15.60 17.99
C ARG A 100 -4.56 -15.23 17.00
N VAL A 101 -4.63 -15.90 15.84
CA VAL A 101 -5.72 -15.72 14.86
C VAL A 101 -7.06 -16.15 15.45
N SER A 102 -7.13 -17.27 16.16
CA SER A 102 -8.38 -17.73 16.80
C SER A 102 -8.81 -16.88 17.99
N ASN A 103 -7.84 -16.28 18.71
CA ASN A 103 -8.07 -15.46 19.90
C ASN A 103 -8.13 -13.95 19.61
N ARG A 104 -8.22 -13.54 18.34
CA ARG A 104 -8.37 -12.12 17.99
C ARG A 104 -9.67 -11.55 18.59
N PRO A 105 -9.69 -10.29 19.03
CA PRO A 105 -10.90 -9.66 19.55
C PRO A 105 -12.05 -9.73 18.53
N PRO A 106 -13.32 -9.78 18.97
CA PRO A 106 -14.45 -9.69 18.06
C PRO A 106 -14.48 -8.30 17.38
N LEU A 107 -15.05 -8.23 16.17
CA LEU A 107 -14.94 -7.05 15.31
C LEU A 107 -15.67 -5.82 15.86
N ASP A 108 -16.66 -6.01 16.73
CA ASP A 108 -17.41 -4.97 17.43
C ASP A 108 -16.59 -4.26 18.51
N GLU A 109 -15.57 -4.92 19.07
CA GLU A 109 -14.61 -4.33 20.01
C GLU A 109 -13.53 -3.46 19.33
N ILE A 110 -13.49 -3.45 17.99
CA ILE A 110 -12.56 -2.60 17.24
C ILE A 110 -13.08 -1.16 17.22
N LEU A 111 -12.31 -0.24 17.80
CA LEU A 111 -12.72 1.15 18.03
C LEU A 111 -12.10 2.12 17.02
N ASN A 112 -10.92 1.80 16.50
CA ASN A 112 -10.21 2.69 15.59
C ASN A 112 -9.26 1.95 14.63
N LEU A 113 -8.70 2.68 13.67
CA LEU A 113 -7.82 2.09 12.65
C LEU A 113 -6.47 1.57 13.19
N HIS A 114 -6.00 2.04 14.34
CA HIS A 114 -4.76 1.54 14.97
C HIS A 114 -4.95 0.16 15.64
N ASP A 115 -6.17 -0.20 16.00
CA ASP A 115 -6.47 -1.52 16.56
C ASP A 115 -6.22 -2.60 15.51
N PHE A 116 -6.63 -2.37 14.25
CA PHE A 116 -6.31 -3.25 13.13
C PHE A 116 -4.81 -3.41 12.92
N GLU A 117 -4.03 -2.33 13.04
CA GLU A 117 -2.56 -2.40 12.93
C GLU A 117 -1.95 -3.28 14.04
N SER A 118 -2.43 -3.11 15.28
CA SER A 118 -1.98 -3.87 16.44
C SER A 118 -2.32 -5.36 16.34
N ILE A 119 -3.50 -5.68 15.79
CA ILE A 119 -3.96 -7.06 15.59
C ILE A 119 -3.24 -7.68 14.38
N ALA A 120 -3.14 -6.96 13.26
CA ALA A 120 -2.43 -7.42 12.06
C ALA A 120 -0.99 -7.82 12.38
N LYS A 121 -0.28 -7.04 13.22
CA LYS A 121 1.06 -7.39 13.69
C LYS A 121 1.14 -8.75 14.39
N GLN A 122 0.09 -9.17 15.09
CA GLN A 122 0.06 -10.43 15.82
C GLN A 122 -0.32 -11.61 14.93
N VAL A 123 -1.21 -11.40 13.95
CA VAL A 123 -1.79 -12.49 13.15
C VAL A 123 -1.09 -12.72 11.82
N LEU A 124 -0.37 -11.73 11.30
CA LEU A 124 0.43 -11.88 10.08
C LEU A 124 1.67 -12.74 10.32
N THR A 125 2.20 -13.31 9.24
CA THR A 125 3.57 -13.84 9.24
C THR A 125 4.56 -12.69 9.32
N ASP A 126 5.75 -12.94 9.87
CA ASP A 126 6.80 -11.92 9.99
C ASP A 126 7.19 -11.32 8.63
N LYS A 127 7.23 -12.15 7.58
CA LYS A 127 7.44 -11.73 6.19
C LYS A 127 6.36 -10.74 5.72
N ALA A 128 5.09 -11.06 5.93
CA ALA A 128 3.98 -10.19 5.52
C ALA A 128 3.97 -8.88 6.34
N TRP A 129 4.15 -8.97 7.66
CA TRP A 129 4.24 -7.81 8.53
C TRP A 129 5.42 -6.90 8.15
N ALA A 130 6.61 -7.46 7.91
CA ALA A 130 7.77 -6.71 7.48
C ALA A 130 7.52 -6.01 6.14
N TYR A 131 6.89 -6.68 5.18
CA TYR A 131 6.58 -6.07 3.89
C TYR A 131 5.61 -4.89 4.00
N TYR A 132 4.52 -5.03 4.77
CA TYR A 132 3.49 -4.00 4.90
C TYR A 132 3.88 -2.84 5.83
N SER A 133 4.48 -3.15 6.98
CA SER A 133 4.82 -2.16 8.00
C SER A 133 6.11 -1.39 7.68
N SER A 134 6.97 -1.92 6.81
CA SER A 134 8.22 -1.25 6.46
C SER A 134 8.04 0.04 5.66
N ALA A 135 9.04 0.88 5.84
CA ALA A 135 9.32 2.09 5.08
C ALA A 135 10.80 2.16 4.70
N ALA A 136 11.20 3.20 3.97
CA ALA A 136 12.56 3.36 3.51
C ALA A 136 13.49 3.77 4.67
N ASP A 137 14.71 3.25 4.63
CA ASP A 137 15.84 3.59 5.51
C ASP A 137 15.42 3.63 6.99
N ASP A 138 15.47 4.80 7.63
CA ASP A 138 15.18 4.98 9.06
C ASP A 138 13.67 5.16 9.36
N GLU A 139 12.83 5.09 8.33
CA GLU A 139 11.39 5.26 8.36
C GLU A 139 10.93 6.61 8.95
N ILE A 140 11.75 7.67 8.82
CA ILE A 140 11.47 9.00 9.36
C ILE A 140 10.25 9.59 8.67
N THR A 141 10.24 9.64 7.35
CA THR A 141 9.12 10.13 6.53
C THR A 141 7.84 9.36 6.81
N ASN A 142 7.91 8.05 7.03
CA ASN A 142 6.72 7.25 7.35
C ASN A 142 6.02 7.71 8.64
N ARG A 143 6.80 7.99 9.69
CA ARG A 143 6.28 8.53 10.95
C ARG A 143 5.86 9.98 10.81
N GLU A 144 6.66 10.78 10.10
CA GLU A 144 6.42 12.20 9.86
C GLU A 144 5.11 12.45 9.10
N ASN A 145 4.78 11.59 8.14
CA ASN A 145 3.51 11.64 7.41
C ASN A 145 2.31 11.75 8.35
N HIS A 146 2.31 10.98 9.45
CA HIS A 146 1.25 11.03 10.46
C HIS A 146 1.46 12.20 11.42
N ALA A 147 2.69 12.39 11.93
CA ALA A 147 3.00 13.43 12.91
C ALA A 147 2.67 14.85 12.41
N ALA A 148 2.81 15.13 11.12
CA ALA A 148 2.49 16.42 10.54
C ALA A 148 1.02 16.84 10.72
N TYR A 149 0.08 15.89 10.74
CA TYR A 149 -1.33 16.20 11.02
C TYR A 149 -1.53 16.75 12.44
N HIS A 150 -0.66 16.41 13.40
CA HIS A 150 -0.74 16.90 14.78
C HIS A 150 -0.27 18.35 14.93
N ARG A 151 0.36 18.93 13.90
CA ARG A 151 0.73 20.35 13.88
C ARG A 151 -0.39 21.26 13.36
N ILE A 152 -1.52 20.68 12.96
CA ILE A 152 -2.70 21.39 12.47
C ILE A 152 -3.81 21.26 13.50
N TRP A 153 -4.35 22.40 13.95
CA TRP A 153 -5.42 22.48 14.94
C TRP A 153 -6.74 22.90 14.30
N PHE A 154 -7.87 22.46 14.85
CA PHE A 154 -9.18 22.93 14.39
C PHE A 154 -9.56 24.25 15.07
N ARG A 155 -10.37 25.03 14.34
CA ARG A 155 -11.04 26.26 14.80
C ARG A 155 -12.56 26.05 14.68
N PRO A 156 -13.17 25.24 15.57
CA PRO A 156 -14.56 24.84 15.47
C PRO A 156 -15.52 26.04 15.57
N ARG A 157 -16.68 25.92 14.93
CA ARG A 157 -17.69 26.99 14.86
C ARG A 157 -18.91 26.61 15.69
N ILE A 158 -19.17 27.39 16.74
CA ILE A 158 -20.27 27.18 17.69
C ILE A 158 -21.60 27.77 17.21
N LEU A 159 -22.71 27.35 17.83
CA LEU A 159 -24.08 27.82 17.54
C LEU A 159 -24.50 27.69 16.07
N ARG A 160 -24.09 26.60 15.42
CA ARG A 160 -24.52 26.24 14.06
C ARG A 160 -25.45 25.04 14.11
N ASP A 161 -26.49 25.05 13.27
CA ASP A 161 -27.34 23.89 13.08
C ASP A 161 -26.56 22.76 12.39
N VAL A 162 -26.23 21.73 13.16
CA VAL A 162 -25.56 20.50 12.73
C VAL A 162 -26.41 19.26 12.98
N THR A 163 -27.74 19.43 13.06
CA THR A 163 -28.67 18.30 13.24
C THR A 163 -28.52 17.28 12.11
N LYS A 164 -28.23 17.75 10.89
CA LYS A 164 -27.93 16.91 9.73
C LYS A 164 -26.55 17.27 9.16
N VAL A 165 -25.73 16.26 8.93
CA VAL A 165 -24.40 16.36 8.32
C VAL A 165 -24.30 15.41 7.13
N ASP A 166 -23.50 15.78 6.13
CA ASP A 166 -23.24 15.00 4.92
C ASP A 166 -21.76 15.16 4.51
N TRP A 167 -21.00 14.07 4.58
CA TRP A 167 -19.59 14.03 4.18
C TRP A 167 -19.38 13.40 2.78
N SER A 168 -20.45 13.19 2.01
CA SER A 168 -20.30 12.69 0.64
C SER A 168 -19.65 13.72 -0.28
N THR A 169 -19.00 13.25 -1.35
CA THR A 169 -18.27 14.11 -2.29
C THR A 169 -18.26 13.53 -3.71
N LYS A 170 -17.58 14.25 -4.62
CA LYS A 170 -17.19 13.73 -5.93
C LYS A 170 -15.68 13.68 -6.06
N ILE A 171 -15.16 12.56 -6.55
CA ILE A 171 -13.75 12.36 -6.88
C ILE A 171 -13.65 12.13 -8.38
N LEU A 172 -12.91 12.98 -9.10
CA LEU A 172 -12.83 12.98 -10.57
C LEU A 172 -14.22 12.94 -11.25
N GLY A 173 -15.20 13.62 -10.66
CA GLY A 173 -16.59 13.68 -11.15
C GLY A 173 -17.49 12.52 -10.70
N HIS A 174 -16.94 11.48 -10.07
CA HIS A 174 -17.67 10.30 -9.61
C HIS A 174 -18.09 10.44 -8.15
N LYS A 175 -19.31 9.99 -7.81
CA LYS A 175 -19.81 10.03 -6.42
C LYS A 175 -18.96 9.13 -5.53
N SER A 176 -18.66 9.62 -4.32
CA SER A 176 -18.06 8.87 -3.22
C SER A 176 -18.81 9.19 -1.93
N SER A 177 -19.04 8.19 -1.08
CA SER A 177 -19.75 8.34 0.19
C SER A 177 -18.96 9.15 1.23
N MET A 178 -17.64 9.24 1.06
CA MET A 178 -16.72 9.98 1.92
C MET A 178 -15.52 10.51 1.12
N PRO A 179 -14.78 11.52 1.63
CA PRO A 179 -13.63 12.09 0.94
C PRO A 179 -12.36 11.24 1.11
N VAL A 180 -12.52 9.91 1.10
CA VAL A 180 -11.46 8.91 1.23
C VAL A 180 -11.52 7.98 0.03
N TYR A 181 -10.36 7.54 -0.44
CA TYR A 181 -10.25 6.42 -1.40
C TYR A 181 -9.24 5.39 -0.87
N VAL A 182 -9.42 4.12 -1.26
CA VAL A 182 -8.45 3.07 -0.98
C VAL A 182 -7.27 3.27 -1.93
N SER A 183 -6.10 3.65 -1.39
CA SER A 183 -4.89 3.86 -2.18
C SER A 183 -4.31 2.51 -2.61
N ALA A 184 -3.60 2.50 -3.74
CA ALA A 184 -3.05 1.29 -4.33
C ALA A 184 -2.02 0.61 -3.39
N THR A 185 -2.29 -0.64 -2.99
CA THR A 185 -1.39 -1.48 -2.19
C THR A 185 -1.25 -2.86 -2.82
N ALA A 186 -0.02 -3.23 -3.19
CA ALA A 186 0.33 -4.50 -3.81
C ALA A 186 0.49 -5.65 -2.80
N LEU A 187 0.47 -6.88 -3.32
CA LEU A 187 0.71 -8.13 -2.60
C LEU A 187 -0.26 -8.37 -1.43
N GLY A 188 -1.56 -8.14 -1.63
CA GLY A 188 -2.59 -8.40 -0.63
C GLY A 188 -2.66 -9.87 -0.15
N LYS A 189 -2.30 -10.83 -1.01
CA LYS A 189 -2.29 -12.27 -0.68
C LYS A 189 -1.23 -12.69 0.34
N LEU A 190 -0.25 -11.83 0.65
CA LEU A 190 0.65 -12.08 1.78
C LEU A 190 -0.10 -12.07 3.12
N GLY A 191 -1.21 -11.34 3.22
CA GLY A 191 -1.97 -11.20 4.46
C GLY A 191 -3.33 -11.90 4.48
N HIS A 192 -3.94 -12.14 3.31
CA HIS A 192 -5.23 -12.83 3.23
C HIS A 192 -5.42 -13.50 1.85
N PRO A 193 -5.93 -14.74 1.76
CA PRO A 193 -6.05 -15.46 0.48
C PRO A 193 -6.84 -14.71 -0.62
N ASP A 194 -7.92 -14.02 -0.26
CA ASP A 194 -8.70 -13.18 -1.20
C ASP A 194 -7.99 -11.89 -1.66
N GLY A 195 -6.85 -11.54 -1.06
CA GLY A 195 -6.03 -10.40 -1.46
C GLY A 195 -6.81 -9.09 -1.63
N GLU A 196 -6.55 -8.40 -2.74
CA GLU A 196 -7.14 -7.10 -3.07
C GLU A 196 -8.66 -7.15 -3.32
N MET A 197 -9.26 -8.32 -3.57
CA MET A 197 -10.72 -8.45 -3.75
C MET A 197 -11.49 -8.11 -2.47
N ASN A 198 -10.89 -8.28 -1.28
CA ASN A 198 -11.48 -7.81 -0.02
C ASN A 198 -11.78 -6.31 -0.07
N LEU A 199 -10.83 -5.53 -0.60
CA LEU A 199 -10.97 -4.08 -0.73
C LEU A 199 -12.06 -3.73 -1.75
N THR A 200 -12.13 -4.46 -2.86
CA THR A 200 -13.15 -4.24 -3.89
C THR A 200 -14.55 -4.42 -3.34
N ARG A 201 -14.82 -5.56 -2.69
CA ARG A 201 -16.16 -5.90 -2.19
C ARG A 201 -16.60 -4.94 -1.08
N ALA A 202 -15.70 -4.62 -0.14
CA ALA A 202 -15.99 -3.69 0.94
C ALA A 202 -16.22 -2.25 0.43
N ALA A 203 -15.38 -1.79 -0.51
CA ALA A 203 -15.50 -0.45 -1.09
C ALA A 203 -16.82 -0.28 -1.84
N ALA A 204 -17.31 -1.33 -2.50
CA ALA A 204 -18.62 -1.35 -3.15
C ALA A 204 -19.76 -1.07 -2.16
N LYS A 205 -19.77 -1.82 -1.05
CA LYS A 205 -20.82 -1.73 -0.01
C LYS A 205 -20.87 -0.35 0.64
N HIS A 206 -19.71 0.27 0.85
CA HIS A 206 -19.62 1.58 1.49
C HIS A 206 -19.61 2.75 0.50
N GLY A 207 -19.67 2.51 -0.82
CA GLY A 207 -19.64 3.59 -1.82
C GLY A 207 -18.32 4.37 -1.86
N VAL A 208 -17.20 3.70 -1.58
CA VAL A 208 -15.84 4.24 -1.60
C VAL A 208 -15.13 3.80 -2.88
N ILE A 209 -14.26 4.66 -3.42
CA ILE A 209 -13.49 4.34 -4.63
C ILE A 209 -12.23 3.55 -4.25
N GLN A 210 -11.94 2.49 -5.00
CA GLN A 210 -10.70 1.73 -4.90
C GLN A 210 -9.73 2.09 -6.03
N MET A 211 -8.46 2.28 -5.70
CA MET A 211 -7.36 2.35 -6.66
C MET A 211 -6.66 0.99 -6.74
N ILE A 212 -6.68 0.36 -7.91
CA ILE A 212 -6.07 -0.94 -8.18
C ILE A 212 -4.58 -0.76 -8.50
N PRO A 213 -3.64 -1.42 -7.79
CA PRO A 213 -2.21 -1.36 -8.12
C PRO A 213 -1.89 -2.12 -9.41
N THR A 214 -0.86 -1.68 -10.15
CA THR A 214 -0.32 -2.45 -11.29
C THR A 214 0.18 -3.84 -10.85
N LEU A 215 0.71 -3.92 -9.63
CA LEU A 215 1.38 -5.11 -9.09
C LEU A 215 0.55 -5.77 -7.98
N ALA A 216 -0.76 -5.91 -8.20
CA ALA A 216 -1.63 -6.67 -7.31
C ALA A 216 -1.21 -8.16 -7.25
N SER A 217 -1.60 -8.84 -6.16
CA SER A 217 -1.50 -10.31 -6.08
C SER A 217 -2.70 -11.05 -6.66
N CYS A 218 -3.84 -10.38 -6.79
CA CYS A 218 -4.93 -10.80 -7.66
C CYS A 218 -4.67 -10.31 -9.09
N SER A 219 -5.19 -11.02 -10.10
CA SER A 219 -5.18 -10.50 -11.47
C SER A 219 -6.05 -9.24 -11.56
N PHE A 220 -5.74 -8.37 -12.53
CA PHE A 220 -6.54 -7.15 -12.76
C PHE A 220 -8.02 -7.50 -13.01
N ASP A 221 -8.26 -8.55 -13.79
CA ASP A 221 -9.61 -8.98 -14.17
C ASP A 221 -10.39 -9.54 -12.98
N GLU A 222 -9.77 -10.34 -12.09
CA GLU A 222 -10.42 -10.79 -10.85
C GLU A 222 -10.87 -9.62 -9.96
N ILE A 223 -10.05 -8.56 -9.87
CA ILE A 223 -10.37 -7.37 -9.07
C ILE A 223 -11.51 -6.58 -9.70
N VAL A 224 -11.52 -6.42 -11.03
CA VAL A 224 -12.61 -5.72 -11.72
C VAL A 224 -13.90 -6.54 -11.69
N ASP A 225 -13.83 -7.86 -11.84
CA ASP A 225 -15.00 -8.74 -11.84
C ASP A 225 -15.60 -8.93 -10.44
N ALA A 226 -14.82 -8.68 -9.38
CA ALA A 226 -15.33 -8.63 -8.01
C ALA A 226 -16.15 -7.35 -7.71
N ALA A 227 -16.15 -6.36 -8.61
CA ALA A 227 -16.86 -5.10 -8.41
C ALA A 227 -18.37 -5.24 -8.56
N GLN A 228 -19.13 -4.44 -7.79
CA GLN A 228 -20.59 -4.38 -7.94
C GLN A 228 -21.00 -3.41 -9.05
N PRO A 229 -22.20 -3.58 -9.67
CA PRO A 229 -22.68 -2.68 -10.71
C PRO A 229 -22.65 -1.21 -10.28
N GLY A 230 -21.99 -0.36 -11.08
CA GLY A 230 -21.88 1.08 -10.81
C GLY A 230 -20.76 1.47 -9.84
N GLN A 231 -20.02 0.51 -9.28
CA GLN A 231 -18.82 0.78 -8.50
C GLN A 231 -17.75 1.44 -9.38
N VAL A 232 -17.08 2.44 -8.83
CA VAL A 232 -16.00 3.15 -9.52
C VAL A 232 -14.66 2.64 -8.99
N GLN A 233 -13.77 2.32 -9.93
CA GLN A 233 -12.39 1.94 -9.66
C GLN A 233 -11.45 2.84 -10.45
N PHE A 234 -10.30 3.15 -9.86
CA PHE A 234 -9.16 3.80 -10.49
C PHE A 234 -8.04 2.80 -10.68
N PHE A 235 -7.10 3.07 -11.59
CA PHE A 235 -5.94 2.23 -11.82
C PHE A 235 -4.66 3.01 -11.56
N GLN A 236 -3.82 2.48 -10.68
CA GLN A 236 -2.47 2.94 -10.47
C GLN A 236 -1.54 2.25 -11.46
N LEU A 237 -0.77 3.04 -12.19
CA LEU A 237 0.16 2.58 -13.22
C LEU A 237 1.62 2.73 -12.78
N TYR A 238 2.37 1.65 -12.87
CA TYR A 238 3.82 1.70 -13.07
C TYR A 238 4.14 1.61 -14.55
N VAL A 239 5.00 2.50 -15.02
CA VAL A 239 5.37 2.56 -16.44
C VAL A 239 6.46 1.53 -16.69
N ASN A 240 6.26 0.69 -17.69
CA ASN A 240 7.22 -0.31 -18.11
C ASN A 240 8.20 0.31 -19.12
N LYS A 241 9.45 -0.18 -19.11
CA LYS A 241 10.47 0.21 -20.09
C LYS A 241 10.00 -0.04 -21.53
N ASP A 242 9.30 -1.16 -21.74
CA ASP A 242 8.54 -1.39 -22.96
C ASP A 242 7.19 -0.67 -22.90
N ARG A 243 7.11 0.47 -23.59
CA ARG A 243 5.89 1.29 -23.67
C ARG A 243 4.73 0.57 -24.36
N ALA A 244 4.96 -0.49 -25.13
CA ALA A 244 3.89 -1.32 -25.69
C ALA A 244 3.15 -2.09 -24.59
N VAL A 245 3.86 -2.60 -23.57
CA VAL A 245 3.27 -3.26 -22.40
C VAL A 245 2.39 -2.26 -21.63
N THR A 246 2.92 -1.07 -21.35
CA THR A 246 2.15 0.00 -20.69
C THR A 246 0.90 0.38 -21.48
N LYS A 247 1.01 0.55 -22.81
CA LYS A 247 -0.14 0.87 -23.65
C LYS A 247 -1.23 -0.19 -23.56
N LYS A 248 -0.87 -1.49 -23.61
CA LYS A 248 -1.83 -2.59 -23.46
C LYS A 248 -2.53 -2.55 -22.11
N LEU A 249 -1.78 -2.37 -21.01
CA LEU A 249 -2.36 -2.30 -19.66
C LEU A 249 -3.35 -1.14 -19.52
N VAL A 250 -2.98 0.06 -19.99
CA VAL A 250 -3.84 1.24 -19.93
C VAL A 250 -5.12 1.05 -20.74
N GLN A 251 -5.01 0.57 -21.98
CA GLN A 251 -6.16 0.37 -22.85
C GLN A 251 -7.07 -0.76 -22.36
N HIS A 252 -6.50 -1.81 -21.79
CA HIS A 252 -7.25 -2.88 -21.13
C HIS A 252 -8.04 -2.34 -19.95
N ALA A 253 -7.40 -1.59 -19.05
CA ALA A 253 -8.07 -0.99 -17.89
C ALA A 253 -9.20 -0.04 -18.30
N GLU A 254 -8.98 0.81 -19.30
CA GLU A 254 -10.02 1.69 -19.84
C GLU A 254 -11.19 0.90 -20.44
N SER A 255 -10.91 -0.15 -21.22
CA SER A 255 -11.94 -1.00 -21.83
C SER A 255 -12.79 -1.74 -20.79
N ARG A 256 -12.19 -2.07 -19.64
CA ARG A 256 -12.84 -2.69 -18.48
C ARG A 256 -13.58 -1.69 -17.60
N GLY A 257 -13.57 -0.40 -17.95
CA GLY A 257 -14.44 0.61 -17.34
C GLY A 257 -13.83 1.39 -16.19
N VAL A 258 -12.53 1.24 -15.92
CA VAL A 258 -11.77 2.07 -14.96
C VAL A 258 -11.91 3.56 -15.31
N LYS A 259 -11.98 4.41 -14.28
CA LYS A 259 -12.35 5.83 -14.42
C LYS A 259 -11.24 6.84 -14.23
N GLY A 260 -10.02 6.41 -13.93
CA GLY A 260 -8.88 7.31 -13.75
C GLY A 260 -7.55 6.57 -13.72
N LEU A 261 -6.52 7.20 -14.27
CA LEU A 261 -5.17 6.66 -14.37
C LEU A 261 -4.21 7.43 -13.48
N PHE A 262 -3.69 6.78 -12.45
CA PHE A 262 -2.76 7.35 -11.48
C PHE A 262 -1.35 6.85 -11.80
N ILE A 263 -0.56 7.66 -12.48
CA ILE A 263 0.81 7.31 -12.88
C ILE A 263 1.73 7.59 -11.69
N THR A 264 2.32 6.54 -11.12
CA THR A 264 3.21 6.66 -9.98
C THR A 264 4.59 7.11 -10.44
N VAL A 265 5.08 8.23 -9.87
CA VAL A 265 6.35 8.88 -10.25
C VAL A 265 7.36 8.98 -9.10
N ASP A 266 7.01 8.56 -7.89
CA ASP A 266 7.89 8.58 -6.71
C ASP A 266 8.76 7.32 -6.52
N ALA A 267 8.68 6.37 -7.45
CA ALA A 267 9.43 5.11 -7.37
C ALA A 267 10.18 4.73 -8.66
N PRO A 268 10.94 5.65 -9.30
CA PRO A 268 11.82 5.27 -10.41
C PRO A 268 12.86 4.24 -9.96
N GLN A 269 13.31 4.34 -8.71
CA GLN A 269 14.07 3.32 -8.01
C GLN A 269 13.31 2.93 -6.74
N LEU A 270 13.34 1.65 -6.41
CA LEU A 270 12.70 1.15 -5.20
C LEU A 270 13.40 1.65 -3.92
N GLY A 271 12.63 2.13 -2.94
CA GLY A 271 13.16 2.51 -1.64
C GLY A 271 13.67 1.32 -0.82
N ARG A 272 14.68 1.57 0.01
CA ARG A 272 15.38 0.54 0.79
C ARG A 272 14.61 0.20 2.06
N ARG A 273 13.84 -0.90 2.03
CA ARG A 273 13.00 -1.32 3.15
C ARG A 273 13.70 -2.34 4.05
N GLU A 274 14.39 -1.86 5.08
CA GLU A 274 15.33 -2.69 5.85
C GLU A 274 14.69 -3.86 6.61
N LYS A 275 13.47 -3.70 7.16
CA LYS A 275 12.77 -4.81 7.83
C LYS A 275 12.52 -5.97 6.87
N ASP A 276 12.10 -5.66 5.64
CA ASP A 276 11.85 -6.66 4.60
C ASP A 276 13.14 -7.31 4.09
N MET A 277 14.24 -6.55 4.04
CA MET A 277 15.56 -7.11 3.75
C MET A 277 16.00 -8.10 4.84
N ARG A 278 15.82 -7.75 6.13
CA ARG A 278 16.16 -8.61 7.29
C ARG A 278 15.47 -9.97 7.26
N MET A 279 14.20 -10.02 6.85
CA MET A 279 13.45 -11.29 6.71
C MET A 279 14.05 -12.26 5.69
N LYS A 280 14.79 -11.78 4.68
CA LYS A 280 15.50 -12.68 3.76
C LYS A 280 16.74 -13.32 4.40
N PHE A 281 17.37 -12.67 5.38
CA PHE A 281 18.54 -13.23 6.06
C PHE A 281 18.17 -14.43 6.93
N GLU A 282 16.95 -14.47 7.46
CA GLU A 282 16.46 -15.57 8.32
C GLU A 282 15.93 -16.76 7.52
N ALA A 283 15.50 -16.55 6.26
CA ALA A 283 14.98 -17.60 5.39
C ALA A 283 16.07 -18.44 4.67
N GLU A 284 17.35 -18.09 4.82
CA GLU A 284 18.48 -18.84 4.25
C GLU A 284 19.02 -19.87 5.25
N ASP A 285 19.14 -21.14 4.82
CA ASP A 285 19.74 -22.20 5.62
C ASP A 285 21.23 -21.87 5.91
N PRO A 286 21.65 -21.80 7.19
CA PRO A 286 23.03 -21.49 7.56
C PRO A 286 24.07 -22.40 6.88
N SER A 287 23.71 -23.64 6.55
CA SER A 287 24.58 -24.62 5.90
C SER A 287 24.82 -24.33 4.40
N VAL A 288 23.91 -23.61 3.74
CA VAL A 288 24.04 -23.16 2.34
C VAL A 288 24.94 -21.91 2.29
N VAL A 289 24.78 -21.00 3.25
CA VAL A 289 25.57 -19.78 3.37
C VAL A 289 27.06 -20.08 3.66
N ALA A 290 27.33 -21.12 4.46
CA ALA A 290 28.70 -21.55 4.78
C ALA A 290 29.43 -22.20 3.59
N LYS A 291 28.72 -22.74 2.60
CA LYS A 291 29.31 -23.45 1.45
C LYS A 291 29.53 -22.57 0.21
N SER A 292 28.79 -21.47 0.06
CA SER A 292 28.82 -20.66 -1.17
C SER A 292 29.88 -19.54 -1.20
N GLY A 293 30.64 -19.33 -0.12
CA GLY A 293 31.55 -18.19 -0.01
C GLY A 293 30.81 -16.85 0.01
N SER A 294 31.45 -15.82 0.55
CA SER A 294 30.86 -14.48 0.72
C SER A 294 30.65 -13.69 -0.59
N GLU A 295 31.07 -14.23 -1.75
CA GLU A 295 31.13 -13.49 -3.02
C GLU A 295 29.91 -13.66 -3.94
N GLY A 296 28.92 -14.48 -3.58
CA GLY A 296 27.77 -14.79 -4.46
C GLY A 296 26.38 -14.35 -3.96
N VAL A 297 26.29 -13.56 -2.88
CA VAL A 297 25.00 -13.21 -2.26
C VAL A 297 24.75 -11.70 -2.34
N ASP A 298 23.95 -11.28 -3.32
CA ASP A 298 23.33 -9.96 -3.31
C ASP A 298 22.27 -9.90 -2.20
N ARG A 299 22.70 -9.39 -1.04
CA ARG A 299 21.91 -9.23 0.18
C ARG A 299 21.29 -7.84 0.30
N SER A 300 21.32 -7.06 -0.77
CA SER A 300 20.95 -5.64 -0.73
C SER A 300 19.44 -5.37 -0.92
N GLN A 301 18.61 -6.38 -1.26
CA GLN A 301 17.23 -6.13 -1.72
C GLN A 301 16.17 -7.14 -1.18
N GLY A 302 15.05 -6.63 -0.62
CA GLY A 302 13.91 -7.38 -0.06
C GLY A 302 12.88 -7.91 -1.09
N ALA A 303 11.68 -8.29 -0.65
CA ALA A 303 10.57 -8.77 -1.49
C ALA A 303 10.17 -7.78 -2.61
N ALA A 304 10.42 -6.48 -2.42
CA ALA A 304 10.14 -5.51 -3.47
C ALA A 304 11.15 -5.47 -4.63
N ARG A 305 12.24 -6.27 -4.62
CA ARG A 305 13.11 -6.44 -5.80
C ARG A 305 12.28 -6.77 -7.06
N ALA A 306 11.20 -7.53 -6.88
CA ALA A 306 10.27 -7.91 -7.93
C ALA A 306 9.52 -6.76 -8.62
N ILE A 307 9.60 -5.58 -8.04
CA ILE A 307 8.92 -4.39 -8.52
C ILE A 307 9.90 -3.53 -9.34
N SER A 308 11.20 -3.61 -9.05
CA SER A 308 12.21 -2.67 -9.58
C SER A 308 12.52 -2.85 -11.07
N SER A 309 12.61 -4.08 -11.59
CA SER A 309 12.94 -4.30 -13.02
C SER A 309 11.81 -3.90 -13.96
N PHE A 310 10.57 -3.93 -13.48
CA PHE A 310 9.38 -3.55 -14.25
C PHE A 310 9.29 -2.03 -14.46
N ILE A 311 9.80 -1.22 -13.54
CA ILE A 311 9.60 0.24 -13.56
C ILE A 311 10.64 0.93 -14.45
N ASP A 312 10.17 1.79 -15.35
CA ASP A 312 11.02 2.64 -16.18
C ASP A 312 11.58 3.83 -15.38
N THR A 313 12.90 3.81 -15.16
CA THR A 313 13.66 4.90 -14.52
C THR A 313 13.75 6.16 -15.39
N ALA A 314 13.43 6.07 -16.68
CA ALA A 314 13.55 7.17 -17.64
C ALA A 314 12.24 7.93 -17.89
N LEU A 315 11.16 7.60 -17.15
CA LEU A 315 9.88 8.33 -17.21
C LEU A 315 10.10 9.83 -16.95
N LYS A 316 9.55 10.67 -17.83
CA LYS A 316 9.75 12.13 -17.78
C LYS A 316 8.51 12.89 -18.28
N TRP A 317 8.48 14.20 -18.04
CA TRP A 317 7.38 15.09 -18.44
C TRP A 317 7.00 15.00 -19.93
N ASP A 318 8.00 14.84 -20.81
CA ASP A 318 7.81 14.68 -22.26
C ASP A 318 6.95 13.46 -22.65
N ASP A 319 6.78 12.49 -21.75
CA ASP A 319 5.97 11.30 -22.00
C ASP A 319 4.46 11.56 -21.83
N LEU A 320 4.07 12.67 -21.18
CA LEU A 320 2.65 12.97 -20.90
C LEU A 320 1.78 13.18 -22.15
N PRO A 321 2.23 13.87 -23.21
CA PRO A 321 1.51 13.91 -24.48
C PRO A 321 1.21 12.51 -25.04
N TRP A 322 2.14 11.56 -24.88
CA TRP A 322 1.92 10.18 -25.31
C TRP A 322 0.84 9.48 -24.48
N PHE A 323 0.85 9.61 -23.14
CA PHE A 323 -0.23 9.07 -22.30
C PHE A 323 -1.60 9.60 -22.71
N LYS A 324 -1.71 10.91 -22.98
CA LYS A 324 -2.94 11.53 -23.49
C LYS A 324 -3.39 11.00 -24.84
N SER A 325 -2.46 10.50 -25.67
CA SER A 325 -2.77 9.92 -26.98
C SER A 325 -3.33 8.50 -26.90
N ILE A 326 -3.09 7.76 -25.81
CA ILE A 326 -3.46 6.34 -25.70
C ILE A 326 -4.69 6.09 -24.83
N THR A 327 -5.17 7.07 -24.05
CA THR A 327 -6.34 6.95 -23.19
C THR A 327 -7.14 8.24 -23.05
N LYS A 328 -8.42 8.13 -22.71
CA LYS A 328 -9.30 9.27 -22.35
C LYS A 328 -9.53 9.37 -20.84
N MET A 329 -9.03 8.42 -20.05
CA MET A 329 -9.09 8.51 -18.59
C MET A 329 -8.39 9.78 -18.11
N PRO A 330 -8.91 10.46 -17.07
CA PRO A 330 -8.18 11.54 -16.42
C PRO A 330 -6.84 11.01 -15.91
N LEU A 331 -5.77 11.75 -16.23
CA LEU A 331 -4.41 11.46 -15.80
C LEU A 331 -4.13 12.15 -14.47
N ILE A 332 -3.56 11.43 -13.51
CA ILE A 332 -3.15 11.96 -12.21
C ILE A 332 -1.71 11.52 -11.97
N LEU A 333 -0.83 12.43 -11.58
CA LEU A 333 0.52 12.09 -11.16
C LEU A 333 0.54 11.78 -9.67
N LYS A 334 0.87 10.54 -9.31
CA LYS A 334 0.95 10.08 -7.92
C LYS A 334 2.40 10.08 -7.45
N GLY A 335 2.71 10.80 -6.38
CA GLY A 335 4.08 10.88 -5.85
C GLY A 335 4.73 12.25 -5.97
N VAL A 336 3.93 13.30 -6.21
CA VAL A 336 4.41 14.68 -6.31
C VAL A 336 4.80 15.17 -4.90
N GLN A 337 6.00 15.75 -4.78
CA GLN A 337 6.60 16.06 -3.47
C GLN A 337 6.98 17.54 -3.28
N CYS A 338 6.72 18.39 -4.27
CA CYS A 338 6.94 19.83 -4.22
C CYS A 338 5.90 20.60 -5.04
N TRP A 339 5.88 21.94 -4.91
CA TRP A 339 4.91 22.77 -5.61
C TRP A 339 5.28 23.04 -7.07
N GLU A 340 6.58 22.99 -7.39
CA GLU A 340 7.10 23.15 -8.74
C GLU A 340 6.53 22.07 -9.67
N ASP A 341 6.61 20.81 -9.25
CA ASP A 341 6.06 19.68 -10.01
C ASP A 341 4.53 19.73 -10.08
N ALA A 342 3.85 20.22 -9.04
CA ALA A 342 2.40 20.41 -9.08
C ALA A 342 1.99 21.50 -10.09
N LEU A 343 2.80 22.57 -10.21
CA LEU A 343 2.60 23.62 -11.22
C LEU A 343 2.85 23.07 -12.63
N GLU A 344 3.92 22.32 -12.83
CA GLU A 344 4.21 21.70 -14.13
C GLU A 344 3.10 20.72 -14.53
N ALA A 345 2.62 19.89 -13.60
CA ALA A 345 1.47 19.00 -13.81
C ALA A 345 0.20 19.77 -14.23
N TYR A 346 -0.07 20.92 -13.61
CA TYR A 346 -1.18 21.77 -14.02
C TYR A 346 -0.98 22.34 -15.44
N ASP A 347 0.20 22.87 -15.74
CA ASP A 347 0.50 23.52 -17.02
C ASP A 347 0.48 22.54 -18.20
N VAL A 348 0.97 21.31 -18.00
CA VAL A 348 0.87 20.24 -19.01
C VAL A 348 -0.54 19.67 -19.10
N GLY A 349 -1.46 20.07 -18.22
CA GLY A 349 -2.89 19.78 -18.27
C GLY A 349 -3.27 18.35 -17.91
N VAL A 350 -2.67 17.77 -16.86
CA VAL A 350 -3.22 16.57 -16.22
C VAL A 350 -4.43 16.93 -15.35
N ALA A 351 -5.21 15.94 -14.91
CA ALA A 351 -6.44 16.18 -14.14
C ALA A 351 -6.18 16.41 -12.64
N GLY A 352 -4.96 16.19 -12.16
CA GLY A 352 -4.61 16.37 -10.76
C GLY A 352 -3.28 15.74 -10.38
N VAL A 353 -2.96 15.82 -9.09
CA VAL A 353 -1.77 15.20 -8.48
C VAL A 353 -2.11 14.57 -7.13
N VAL A 354 -1.39 13.51 -6.75
CA VAL A 354 -1.35 13.01 -5.38
C VAL A 354 -0.04 13.44 -4.73
N LEU A 355 -0.16 14.30 -3.72
CA LEU A 355 0.93 14.72 -2.85
C LEU A 355 1.25 13.55 -1.92
N SER A 356 2.33 12.84 -2.25
CA SER A 356 2.63 11.51 -1.71
C SER A 356 4.14 11.26 -1.78
N ASN A 357 4.64 10.54 -0.78
CA ASN A 357 6.00 9.98 -0.74
C ASN A 357 5.92 8.45 -0.59
N HIS A 358 4.88 7.86 -1.18
CA HIS A 358 4.61 6.42 -1.14
C HIS A 358 4.39 5.86 0.29
N GLY A 359 3.86 6.67 1.20
CA GLY A 359 3.75 6.29 2.62
C GLY A 359 5.10 6.11 3.32
N GLY A 360 6.10 6.90 2.91
CA GLY A 360 7.47 6.87 3.40
C GLY A 360 8.28 5.66 2.94
N ARG A 361 7.86 4.97 1.87
CA ARG A 361 8.51 3.74 1.38
C ARG A 361 9.60 4.00 0.35
N GLN A 362 9.83 5.26 -0.01
CA GLN A 362 10.69 5.67 -1.11
C GLN A 362 11.86 6.54 -0.63
N LEU A 363 11.80 7.86 -0.78
CA LEU A 363 12.84 8.75 -0.27
C LEU A 363 12.57 9.08 1.22
N ASP A 364 13.47 8.68 2.12
CA ASP A 364 13.40 9.13 3.51
C ASP A 364 13.83 10.61 3.62
N PHE A 365 13.31 11.33 4.62
CA PHE A 365 13.30 12.80 4.72
C PHE A 365 12.48 13.56 3.65
N ALA A 366 11.73 12.87 2.79
CA ALA A 366 10.65 13.54 2.06
C ALA A 366 9.60 14.09 3.05
N ARG A 367 9.13 15.32 2.81
CA ARG A 367 8.10 15.98 3.64
C ARG A 367 6.75 15.26 3.55
N SER A 368 5.89 15.47 4.54
CA SER A 368 4.53 14.92 4.52
C SER A 368 3.68 15.58 3.43
N GLY A 369 2.81 14.78 2.79
CA GLY A 369 1.90 15.29 1.77
C GLY A 369 0.97 16.41 2.28
N ILE A 370 0.64 16.44 3.57
CA ILE A 370 -0.17 17.51 4.18
C ILE A 370 0.60 18.84 4.28
N GLU A 371 1.91 18.79 4.47
CA GLU A 371 2.76 19.99 4.50
C GLU A 371 2.90 20.56 3.08
N ILE A 372 3.16 19.67 2.12
CA ILE A 372 3.26 20.01 0.70
C ILE A 372 1.92 20.57 0.20
N LEU A 373 0.77 20.09 0.69
CA LEU A 373 -0.55 20.61 0.31
C LEU A 373 -0.67 22.11 0.58
N VAL A 374 -0.26 22.56 1.77
CA VAL A 374 -0.32 23.98 2.15
C VAL A 374 0.52 24.83 1.21
N GLU A 375 1.73 24.34 0.88
CA GLU A 375 2.65 25.00 -0.05
C GLU A 375 2.08 25.06 -1.47
N VAL A 376 1.60 23.93 -2.01
CA VAL A 376 1.02 23.79 -3.35
C VAL A 376 -0.18 24.71 -3.52
N VAL A 377 -1.12 24.71 -2.57
CA VAL A 377 -2.33 25.54 -2.65
C VAL A 377 -1.97 27.03 -2.67
N ALA A 378 -1.05 27.46 -1.81
CA ALA A 378 -0.58 28.85 -1.79
C ALA A 378 0.11 29.24 -3.09
N LYS A 379 1.02 28.39 -3.60
CA LYS A 379 1.82 28.68 -4.79
C LYS A 379 1.01 28.63 -6.09
N LEU A 380 0.09 27.69 -6.23
CA LEU A 380 -0.79 27.63 -7.40
C LEU A 380 -1.79 28.80 -7.44
N LYS A 381 -2.25 29.28 -6.28
CA LYS A 381 -3.00 30.54 -6.19
C LYS A 381 -2.15 31.72 -6.65
N GLU A 382 -0.92 31.83 -6.16
CA GLU A 382 0.03 32.90 -6.52
C GLU A 382 0.36 32.90 -8.03
N LYS A 383 0.67 31.74 -8.61
CA LYS A 383 1.20 31.61 -9.98
C LYS A 383 0.13 31.49 -11.06
N ARG A 384 -1.05 30.96 -10.74
CA ARG A 384 -2.12 30.63 -11.72
C ARG A 384 -3.52 31.10 -11.30
N GLY A 385 -3.66 31.76 -10.15
CA GLY A 385 -4.95 32.21 -9.66
C GLY A 385 -5.90 31.07 -9.28
N LEU A 386 -5.37 29.87 -9.02
CA LEU A 386 -6.19 28.70 -8.69
C LEU A 386 -6.74 28.80 -7.26
N SER A 387 -7.98 28.38 -7.10
CA SER A 387 -8.62 28.10 -5.82
C SER A 387 -8.93 26.62 -5.72
N PHE A 388 -8.82 26.07 -4.51
CA PHE A 388 -9.09 24.66 -4.22
C PHE A 388 -10.25 24.51 -3.22
N PRO A 389 -11.07 23.45 -3.34
CA PRO A 389 -11.01 22.38 -4.35
C PRO A 389 -11.29 22.88 -5.77
N ASN A 390 -10.69 22.24 -6.78
CA ASN A 390 -10.79 22.63 -8.19
C ASN A 390 -11.23 21.42 -9.03
N GLU A 391 -12.28 21.57 -9.83
CA GLU A 391 -12.81 20.45 -10.63
C GLU A 391 -11.92 20.04 -11.81
N LYS A 392 -11.10 20.97 -12.34
CA LYS A 392 -10.23 20.72 -13.50
C LYS A 392 -8.85 20.18 -13.10
N PHE A 393 -8.38 20.50 -11.90
CA PHE A 393 -7.10 20.05 -11.36
C PHE A 393 -7.24 19.69 -9.88
N GLN A 394 -7.46 18.41 -9.59
CA GLN A 394 -7.73 17.94 -8.23
C GLN A 394 -6.43 17.66 -7.46
N LEU A 395 -6.37 18.10 -6.21
CA LEU A 395 -5.28 17.77 -5.30
C LEU A 395 -5.70 16.62 -4.40
N PHE A 396 -4.90 15.56 -4.36
CA PHE A 396 -5.04 14.45 -3.44
C PHE A 396 -3.85 14.41 -2.49
N VAL A 397 -4.05 13.84 -1.31
CA VAL A 397 -2.97 13.57 -0.34
C VAL A 397 -3.06 12.12 0.12
N ASP A 398 -1.94 11.46 0.33
CA ASP A 398 -1.90 10.19 1.09
C ASP A 398 -0.72 10.18 2.07
N GLY A 399 -0.61 9.11 2.86
CA GLY A 399 0.45 8.92 3.85
C GLY A 399 0.03 9.33 5.26
N GLY A 400 0.25 8.45 6.24
CA GLY A 400 0.05 8.78 7.66
C GLY A 400 -1.39 8.98 8.16
N VAL A 401 -2.38 9.02 7.28
CA VAL A 401 -3.80 9.22 7.64
C VAL A 401 -4.35 8.03 8.43
N ARG A 402 -4.94 8.28 9.61
CA ARG A 402 -5.48 7.25 10.51
C ARG A 402 -6.82 7.63 11.14
N ARG A 403 -7.24 8.89 11.06
CA ARG A 403 -8.49 9.41 11.60
C ARG A 403 -9.24 10.25 10.56
N ALA A 404 -10.57 10.34 10.68
CA ALA A 404 -11.36 11.26 9.87
C ALA A 404 -10.97 12.73 10.10
N THR A 405 -10.44 13.07 11.28
CA THR A 405 -9.88 14.40 11.56
C THR A 405 -8.66 14.72 10.70
N ASP A 406 -7.81 13.74 10.39
CA ASP A 406 -6.70 13.92 9.44
C ASP A 406 -7.25 14.27 8.06
N VAL A 407 -8.29 13.55 7.63
CA VAL A 407 -8.95 13.80 6.34
C VAL A 407 -9.57 15.19 6.31
N LEU A 408 -10.34 15.58 7.34
CA LEU A 408 -10.98 16.90 7.42
C LEU A 408 -9.97 18.04 7.42
N LYS A 409 -8.78 17.86 8.04
CA LYS A 409 -7.68 18.84 7.93
C LYS A 409 -7.20 19.00 6.50
N ALA A 410 -6.99 17.90 5.78
CA ALA A 410 -6.59 17.95 4.37
C ALA A 410 -7.66 18.60 3.48
N ILE A 411 -8.95 18.28 3.71
CA ILE A 411 -10.07 18.89 2.98
C ILE A 411 -10.14 20.39 3.25
N ALA A 412 -10.03 20.83 4.52
CA ALA A 412 -10.00 22.24 4.87
C ALA A 412 -8.85 22.99 4.16
N LEU A 413 -7.72 22.31 3.94
CA LEU A 413 -6.55 22.87 3.26
C LEU A 413 -6.60 22.76 1.73
N GLY A 414 -7.67 22.24 1.13
CA GLY A 414 -7.90 22.25 -0.31
C GLY A 414 -7.73 20.90 -1.02
N ALA A 415 -7.49 19.80 -0.30
CA ALA A 415 -7.53 18.47 -0.90
C ALA A 415 -8.96 18.14 -1.37
N THR A 416 -9.07 17.40 -2.47
CA THR A 416 -10.35 16.87 -2.97
C THR A 416 -10.72 15.56 -2.29
N ALA A 417 -9.74 14.69 -2.07
CA ALA A 417 -9.89 13.46 -1.30
C ALA A 417 -8.53 12.97 -0.78
N VAL A 418 -8.58 12.05 0.18
CA VAL A 418 -7.41 11.51 0.87
C VAL A 418 -7.28 10.01 0.65
N GLY A 419 -6.09 9.57 0.25
CA GLY A 419 -5.79 8.16 0.03
C GLY A 419 -5.36 7.47 1.33
N VAL A 420 -5.90 6.28 1.58
CA VAL A 420 -5.53 5.45 2.74
C VAL A 420 -5.09 4.07 2.25
N GLY A 421 -3.88 3.66 2.66
CA GLY A 421 -3.29 2.36 2.30
C GLY A 421 -3.27 1.40 3.49
N ARG A 422 -2.19 1.45 4.29
CA ARG A 422 -1.93 0.49 5.38
C ARG A 422 -3.12 0.19 6.30
N PRO A 423 -3.94 1.16 6.76
CA PRO A 423 -5.10 0.84 7.60
C PRO A 423 -6.08 -0.17 6.99
N PHE A 424 -6.41 -0.03 5.70
CA PHE A 424 -7.30 -0.97 5.01
C PHE A 424 -6.61 -2.30 4.72
N LEU A 425 -5.30 -2.26 4.45
CA LEU A 425 -4.48 -3.46 4.32
C LEU A 425 -4.49 -4.29 5.61
N TYR A 426 -4.22 -3.65 6.74
CA TYR A 426 -4.24 -4.29 8.05
C TYR A 426 -5.62 -4.82 8.43
N SER A 427 -6.69 -4.09 8.10
CA SER A 427 -8.03 -4.53 8.45
C SER A 427 -8.45 -5.80 7.70
N PHE A 428 -8.12 -5.94 6.41
CA PHE A 428 -8.39 -7.21 5.72
C PHE A 428 -7.42 -8.33 6.08
N CYS A 429 -6.17 -8.01 6.43
CA CYS A 429 -5.25 -9.02 6.95
C CYS A 429 -5.78 -9.62 8.27
N ALA A 430 -6.38 -8.79 9.11
CA ALA A 430 -6.88 -9.20 10.41
C ALA A 430 -8.24 -9.92 10.33
N TYR A 431 -9.16 -9.45 9.48
CA TYR A 431 -10.57 -9.90 9.47
C TYR A 431 -11.18 -10.05 8.06
N GLY A 432 -10.39 -10.06 6.98
CA GLY A 432 -10.91 -10.15 5.61
C GLY A 432 -11.79 -8.96 5.22
N GLN A 433 -12.76 -9.18 4.33
CA GLN A 433 -13.69 -8.15 3.86
C GLN A 433 -14.39 -7.42 5.02
N GLU A 434 -14.88 -8.15 6.03
CA GLU A 434 -15.59 -7.57 7.17
C GLU A 434 -14.73 -6.56 7.95
N GLY A 435 -13.43 -6.82 8.05
CA GLY A 435 -12.47 -5.86 8.63
C GLY A 435 -12.42 -4.53 7.90
N VAL A 436 -12.42 -4.56 6.57
CA VAL A 436 -12.44 -3.34 5.74
C VAL A 436 -13.76 -2.60 5.87
N GLU A 437 -14.88 -3.33 5.90
CA GLU A 437 -16.21 -2.74 6.13
C GLU A 437 -16.28 -2.05 7.49
N LYS A 438 -15.76 -2.69 8.55
CA LYS A 438 -15.66 -2.08 9.89
C LYS A 438 -14.74 -0.86 9.88
N ALA A 439 -13.63 -0.88 9.15
CA ALA A 439 -12.75 0.28 9.00
C ALA A 439 -13.47 1.47 8.32
N PHE A 440 -14.28 1.21 7.28
CA PHE A 440 -15.12 2.24 6.68
C PHE A 440 -16.22 2.74 7.62
N GLN A 441 -16.83 1.86 8.41
CA GLN A 441 -17.82 2.24 9.41
C GLN A 441 -17.23 3.14 10.50
N ILE A 442 -16.03 2.81 11.00
CA ILE A 442 -15.31 3.65 11.96
C ILE A 442 -15.09 5.06 11.38
N LEU A 443 -14.62 5.15 10.13
CA LEU A 443 -14.43 6.45 9.48
C LEU A 443 -15.75 7.21 9.29
N HIS A 444 -16.84 6.51 8.93
CA HIS A 444 -18.18 7.09 8.83
C HIS A 444 -18.60 7.72 10.17
N ASP A 445 -18.49 6.98 11.27
CA ASP A 445 -18.86 7.45 12.60
C ASP A 445 -17.97 8.63 13.05
N GLU A 446 -16.67 8.57 12.73
CA GLU A 446 -15.76 9.69 12.98
C GLU A 446 -16.11 10.92 12.13
N PHE A 447 -16.46 10.79 10.84
CA PHE A 447 -16.88 11.93 10.02
C PHE A 447 -18.15 12.58 10.56
N GLU A 448 -19.14 11.77 10.92
CA GLU A 448 -20.40 12.24 11.48
C GLU A 448 -20.18 13.05 12.76
N MET A 449 -19.42 12.48 13.71
CA MET A 449 -19.08 13.17 14.95
C MET A 449 -18.29 14.45 14.69
N ASN A 450 -17.22 14.38 13.89
CA ASN A 450 -16.30 15.49 13.72
C ASN A 450 -16.91 16.65 12.92
N LEU A 451 -17.76 16.42 11.91
CA LEU A 451 -18.44 17.50 11.21
C LEU A 451 -19.37 18.29 12.16
N ARG A 452 -20.10 17.59 13.04
CA ARG A 452 -20.93 18.25 14.06
C ARG A 452 -20.09 19.09 15.00
N LEU A 453 -19.01 18.54 15.54
CA LEU A 453 -18.13 19.25 16.49
C LEU A 453 -17.38 20.42 15.84
N LEU A 454 -17.05 20.30 14.54
CA LEU A 454 -16.42 21.37 13.78
C LEU A 454 -17.39 22.52 13.45
N GLY A 455 -18.70 22.26 13.50
CA GLY A 455 -19.73 23.22 13.08
C GLY A 455 -19.88 23.30 11.56
N ALA A 456 -19.70 22.17 10.87
CA ALA A 456 -19.83 22.02 9.43
C ALA A 456 -20.97 21.05 9.10
N ARG A 457 -21.83 21.40 8.14
CA ARG A 457 -22.93 20.53 7.69
C ARG A 457 -22.51 19.67 6.53
N THR A 458 -21.68 20.22 5.65
CA THR A 458 -21.16 19.52 4.48
C THR A 458 -19.66 19.77 4.32
N LEU A 459 -18.99 18.98 3.48
CA LEU A 459 -17.58 19.24 3.16
C LEU A 459 -17.33 20.62 2.54
N LYS A 460 -18.34 21.25 1.93
CA LYS A 460 -18.22 22.63 1.41
C LYS A 460 -18.05 23.67 2.52
N ASP A 461 -18.49 23.35 3.73
CA ASP A 461 -18.34 24.23 4.89
C ASP A 461 -16.94 24.08 5.52
N VAL A 462 -16.22 23.00 5.21
CA VAL A 462 -14.89 22.70 5.73
C VAL A 462 -13.85 23.50 4.93
N VAL A 463 -13.51 24.68 5.45
CA VAL A 463 -12.69 25.70 4.76
C VAL A 463 -11.38 25.99 5.51
N PRO A 464 -10.37 26.62 4.89
CA PRO A 464 -9.08 26.88 5.53
C PRO A 464 -9.19 27.63 6.87
N GLU A 465 -10.17 28.51 7.03
CA GLU A 465 -10.39 29.27 8.28
C GLU A 465 -10.84 28.41 9.47
N MET A 466 -11.24 27.16 9.21
CA MET A 466 -11.58 26.18 10.25
C MET A 466 -10.36 25.40 10.75
N VAL A 467 -9.17 25.67 10.24
CA VAL A 467 -7.92 25.09 10.73
C VAL A 467 -6.87 26.17 10.99
N ASP A 468 -5.94 25.87 11.88
CA ASP A 468 -4.69 26.59 12.06
C ASP A 468 -3.55 25.65 11.64
N ALA A 469 -2.96 25.95 10.48
CA ALA A 469 -1.82 25.24 9.92
C ALA A 469 -0.52 26.06 10.01
N SER A 470 -0.48 27.11 10.83
CA SER A 470 0.70 27.99 10.96
C SER A 470 1.98 27.26 11.39
N ASN A 471 1.84 26.17 12.13
CA ASN A 471 2.96 25.35 12.61
C ASN A 471 3.23 24.10 11.75
N VAL A 472 2.57 23.94 10.60
CA VAL A 472 2.59 22.68 9.83
C VAL A 472 4.01 22.29 9.41
N SER A 473 4.85 23.27 9.04
CA SER A 473 6.23 23.09 8.58
C SER A 473 7.27 23.01 9.70
N SER A 474 6.85 22.88 10.96
CA SER A 474 7.77 22.88 12.10
C SER A 474 8.38 21.50 12.33
N HIS A 475 9.58 21.28 11.81
CA HIS A 475 10.38 20.07 12.10
C HIS A 475 11.33 20.32 13.28
N ILE A 476 10.88 19.98 14.48
CA ILE A 476 11.68 20.16 15.70
C ILE A 476 12.49 18.89 15.97
N VAL A 477 13.81 19.00 15.90
CA VAL A 477 14.74 17.97 16.41
C VAL A 477 15.13 18.36 17.83
N ALA A 478 14.79 17.51 18.79
CA ALA A 478 15.12 17.77 20.19
C ALA A 478 16.64 17.82 20.41
N VAL A 479 17.10 18.74 21.26
CA VAL A 479 18.48 18.72 21.75
C VAL A 479 18.69 17.41 22.52
N PRO A 480 19.78 16.66 22.29
CA PRO A 480 20.08 15.45 23.04
C PRO A 480 20.02 15.70 24.55
N GLY A 481 19.31 14.84 25.28
CA GLY A 481 19.17 14.97 26.72
C GLY A 481 20.50 14.75 27.45
N ASP A 482 20.73 15.50 28.53
CA ASP A 482 21.88 15.29 29.41
C ASP A 482 21.65 14.05 30.28
N SER A 483 22.29 12.94 29.92
CA SER A 483 22.14 11.67 30.65
C SER A 483 22.66 11.75 32.09
N LEU A 484 23.69 12.54 32.37
CA LEU A 484 24.22 12.66 33.73
C LEU A 484 23.25 13.45 34.60
N TYR A 485 22.71 14.54 34.09
CA TYR A 485 21.69 15.30 34.80
C TYR A 485 20.42 14.45 35.03
N ASN A 486 19.87 13.86 33.98
CA ASN A 486 18.59 13.15 34.04
C ASN A 486 18.63 11.90 34.93
N ASN A 487 19.76 11.18 34.96
CA ASN A 487 19.90 10.00 35.80
C ASN A 487 20.10 10.33 37.30
N ASN A 488 20.60 11.52 37.61
CA ASN A 488 20.82 11.97 39.00
C ASN A 488 19.70 12.86 39.53
N TYR A 489 18.81 13.35 38.66
CA TYR A 489 17.68 14.16 39.07
C TYR A 489 16.65 13.32 39.82
N GLU A 490 16.42 13.64 41.09
CA GLU A 490 15.35 13.04 41.88
C GLU A 490 14.06 13.86 41.71
N SER A 491 13.11 13.31 40.95
CA SER A 491 11.80 13.93 40.78
C SER A 491 10.98 13.89 42.08
N MET A 492 10.11 14.89 42.27
CA MET A 492 9.11 14.82 43.34
C MET A 492 8.24 13.57 43.19
N VAL A 493 8.15 12.78 44.25
CA VAL A 493 7.30 11.59 44.31
C VAL A 493 5.91 11.93 44.86
N TYR A 494 4.88 11.34 44.27
CA TYR A 494 3.52 11.41 44.82
C TYR A 494 3.48 10.78 46.21
N ALA A 495 2.57 11.26 47.05
CA ALA A 495 2.32 10.68 48.36
C ALA A 495 1.93 9.19 48.21
N LYS A 496 2.61 8.31 48.96
CA LYS A 496 2.28 6.89 49.05
C LYS A 496 1.53 6.63 50.35
N LEU A 497 0.50 5.78 50.31
CA LEU A 497 -0.14 5.29 51.53
C LEU A 497 0.89 4.52 52.36
N LYS A 498 0.84 4.69 53.68
CA LYS A 498 1.69 3.95 54.60
C LYS A 498 1.28 2.47 54.53
N GLU A 499 2.21 1.58 54.16
CA GLU A 499 1.99 0.14 54.30
C GLU A 499 1.79 -0.19 55.78
N VAL A 500 0.56 -0.45 56.18
CA VAL A 500 0.25 -0.99 57.50
C VAL A 500 0.51 -2.48 57.42
N LYS A 501 1.68 -2.93 57.90
CA LYS A 501 1.89 -4.37 58.11
C LYS A 501 0.83 -4.86 59.09
N SER A 502 -0.10 -5.69 58.60
CA SER A 502 -1.05 -6.40 59.44
C SER A 502 -0.27 -7.17 60.51
N LYS A 503 -0.52 -6.86 61.78
CA LYS A 503 -0.13 -7.74 62.90
C LYS A 503 -1.24 -8.79 63.00
N LEU A 504 -1.18 -9.82 62.17
CA LEU A 504 -1.90 -11.07 62.36
C LEU A 504 -0.88 -12.19 62.53
#